data_AF-A0A1V9FYC5-F1
#
_entry.id   AF-A0A1V9FYC5-F1
#
_cell.length_a   1.000
_cell.length_b   1.000
_cell.length_c   1.000
_cell.angle_alpha   90.00
_cell.angle_beta   90.00
_cell.angle_gamma   90.00
#
_symmetry.space_group_name_H-M   'P 1'
#
loop_
_entity.id
_entity.type
_entity.pdbx_description
1 polymer ?
#
loop_
_entity_poly.entity_id
_entity_poly.type
_entity_poly.pdbx_seq_one_letter_code
_entity_poly.pdbx_strand_id
1 'polypeptide(L)'
;MKITMLYPIKPGCFRPRADGISNIHIQYCYTSKQRTLLDTEIQIPVSCWDKKELKIARNLPPEYGNVKDLNTRLTSQLTLVEDIIKYAERRNVPDKGKFVKNYYKPDLDIYSLDELVKNDEQEKVVQEIEKKKTELDVFHQIDLYIISKTKKVSKDMPRIYRNMKDHLLAYQAARQISLTFETFTLDFYEDFVDFLSHEYVQRRRKVPIVGLKINTVGKTVNQLRTFLINRAKKKIIAY
;
A
#
# COMPACT_ATOMS: atom_id res chain seq x y z
N MET A 1 31.84 -32.91 0.98
CA MET A 1 32.07 -31.46 1.19
C MET A 1 31.06 -30.97 2.22
N LYS A 2 31.52 -30.61 3.43
CA LYS A 2 30.67 -29.99 4.47
C LYS A 2 30.34 -28.57 4.02
N ILE A 3 29.06 -28.20 4.04
CA ILE A 3 28.63 -26.84 3.75
C ILE A 3 28.92 -26.01 5.01
N THR A 4 29.91 -25.13 4.95
CA THR A 4 30.18 -24.16 6.02
C THR A 4 29.30 -22.95 5.74
N MET A 5 28.21 -22.77 6.49
CA MET A 5 27.29 -21.63 6.31
C MET A 5 27.87 -20.41 7.00
N LEU A 6 28.02 -19.30 6.28
CA LEU A 6 28.59 -18.04 6.81
C LEU A 6 27.58 -17.31 7.70
N TYR A 7 26.29 -17.50 7.41
CA TYR A 7 25.17 -16.88 8.10
C TYR A 7 24.37 -17.91 8.90
N PRO A 8 23.58 -17.48 9.91
CA PRO A 8 22.73 -18.37 10.70
C PRO A 8 21.50 -18.81 9.90
N ILE A 9 21.71 -19.50 8.78
CA ILE A 9 20.69 -20.09 7.92
C ILE A 9 20.64 -21.60 8.14
N LYS A 10 19.45 -22.19 8.05
CA LYS A 10 19.25 -23.63 8.22
C LYS A 10 18.14 -24.14 7.30
N PRO A 11 18.42 -25.02 6.32
CA PRO A 11 17.37 -25.67 5.56
C PRO A 11 16.66 -26.74 6.38
N GLY A 12 15.39 -27.00 6.08
CA GLY A 12 14.64 -28.09 6.69
C GLY A 12 13.15 -28.10 6.39
N CYS A 13 12.49 -29.22 6.72
CA CYS A 13 11.05 -29.39 6.65
C CYS A 13 10.39 -28.86 7.93
N PHE A 14 10.11 -27.56 8.01
CA PHE A 14 9.57 -26.93 9.23
C PHE A 14 8.04 -26.92 9.30
N ARG A 15 7.35 -27.12 8.17
CA ARG A 15 5.89 -27.09 8.06
C ARG A 15 5.40 -28.35 7.33
N PRO A 16 5.43 -29.53 7.98
CA PRO A 16 4.92 -30.75 7.39
C PRO A 16 3.39 -30.68 7.25
N ARG A 17 2.88 -31.16 6.13
CA ARG A 17 1.44 -31.37 5.89
C ARG A 17 0.99 -32.68 6.55
N ALA A 18 -0.32 -32.86 6.65
CA ALA A 18 -0.92 -34.05 7.27
C ALA A 18 -0.60 -35.36 6.50
N ASP A 19 -0.29 -35.26 5.21
CA ASP A 19 0.09 -36.36 4.32
C ASP A 19 1.56 -36.82 4.48
N GLY A 20 2.35 -36.19 5.37
CA GLY A 20 3.76 -36.50 5.56
C GLY A 20 4.70 -35.86 4.54
N ILE A 21 4.19 -34.96 3.69
CA ILE A 21 4.95 -34.20 2.70
C ILE A 21 5.24 -32.79 3.24
N SER A 22 6.40 -32.22 2.89
CA SER A 22 6.74 -30.85 3.27
C SER A 22 7.58 -30.16 2.20
N ASN A 23 7.41 -28.85 2.08
CA ASN A 23 8.39 -28.04 1.38
C ASN A 23 9.62 -27.90 2.28
N ILE A 24 10.81 -28.05 1.70
CA ILE A 24 12.03 -27.60 2.34
C ILE A 24 11.94 -26.07 2.42
N HIS A 25 12.26 -25.53 3.58
CA HIS A 25 12.39 -24.10 3.76
C HIS A 25 13.80 -23.79 4.24
N ILE A 26 14.30 -22.61 3.89
CA ILE A 26 15.50 -22.04 4.49
C ILE A 26 15.06 -21.13 5.64
N GLN A 27 15.45 -21.49 6.86
CA GLN A 27 15.20 -20.68 8.04
C GLN A 27 16.38 -19.75 8.28
N TYR A 28 16.17 -18.45 8.18
CA TYR A 28 17.15 -17.43 8.55
C TYR A 28 16.91 -16.96 9.99
N CYS A 29 17.87 -17.25 10.87
CA CYS A 29 17.86 -16.92 12.30
C CYS A 29 18.64 -15.63 12.55
N TYR A 30 18.12 -14.49 12.09
CA TYR A 30 18.76 -13.18 12.28
C TYR A 30 18.88 -12.80 13.76
N THR A 31 17.82 -13.03 14.54
CA THR A 31 17.84 -12.86 16.01
C THR A 31 17.19 -14.07 16.68
N SER A 32 17.41 -14.22 18.00
CA SER A 32 16.81 -15.30 18.78
C SER A 32 15.27 -15.32 18.73
N LYS A 33 14.65 -14.16 18.45
CA LYS A 33 13.19 -13.97 18.38
C LYS A 33 12.66 -13.91 16.94
N GLN A 34 13.45 -13.45 15.97
CA GLN A 34 13.02 -13.30 14.58
C GLN A 34 13.63 -14.39 13.71
N ARG A 35 12.82 -15.40 13.40
CA ARG A 35 13.16 -16.47 12.46
C ARG A 35 12.33 -16.28 11.20
N THR A 36 13.00 -16.05 10.08
CA THR A 36 12.36 -15.88 8.78
C THR A 36 12.38 -17.21 8.05
N LEU A 37 11.22 -17.66 7.57
CA LEU A 37 11.09 -18.91 6.82
C LEU A 37 10.94 -18.60 5.33
N LEU A 38 11.87 -19.09 4.52
CA LEU A 38 11.93 -18.88 3.07
C LEU A 38 11.57 -20.18 2.35
N ASP A 39 10.58 -20.17 1.47
CA ASP A 39 10.12 -21.39 0.80
C ASP A 39 11.02 -21.72 -0.39
N THR A 40 11.53 -22.94 -0.47
CA THR A 40 12.42 -23.36 -1.58
C THR A 40 11.66 -23.90 -2.79
N GLU A 41 10.35 -24.16 -2.61
CA GLU A 41 9.48 -24.89 -3.55
C GLU A 41 9.94 -26.33 -3.82
N ILE A 42 10.88 -26.85 -3.04
CA ILE A 42 11.33 -28.24 -3.11
C ILE A 42 10.44 -29.06 -2.17
N GLN A 43 9.51 -29.82 -2.75
CA GLN A 43 8.58 -30.66 -2.01
C GLN A 43 9.11 -32.09 -1.89
N ILE A 44 9.21 -32.61 -0.68
CA ILE A 44 9.67 -33.99 -0.41
C ILE A 44 8.87 -34.64 0.74
N PRO A 45 8.80 -35.98 0.81
CA PRO A 45 8.41 -36.67 2.04
C PRO A 45 9.36 -36.30 3.18
N VAL A 46 8.80 -36.04 4.37
CA VAL A 46 9.59 -35.64 5.55
C VAL A 46 10.60 -36.72 5.96
N SER A 47 10.28 -38.00 5.71
CA SER A 47 11.15 -39.15 5.94
C SER A 47 12.41 -39.15 5.07
N CYS A 48 12.39 -38.43 3.93
CA CYS A 48 13.52 -38.30 3.01
C CYS A 48 14.41 -37.09 3.33
N TRP A 49 14.15 -36.35 4.42
CA TRP A 49 15.02 -35.27 4.88
C TRP A 49 16.05 -35.77 5.90
N ASP A 50 17.34 -35.68 5.57
CA ASP A 50 18.42 -35.99 6.51
C ASP A 50 18.70 -34.79 7.41
N LYS A 51 18.29 -34.89 8.68
CA LYS A 51 18.48 -33.82 9.68
C LYS A 51 19.94 -33.61 10.10
N LYS A 52 20.80 -34.62 9.92
CA LYS A 52 22.23 -34.55 10.29
C LYS A 52 23.04 -33.91 9.18
N GLU A 53 22.81 -34.37 7.94
CA GLU A 53 23.53 -33.89 6.76
C GLU A 53 22.89 -32.64 6.14
N LEU A 54 21.68 -32.28 6.57
CA LEU A 54 20.88 -31.16 6.04
C LEU A 54 20.66 -31.24 4.53
N LYS A 55 20.37 -32.45 4.05
CA LYS A 55 20.23 -32.78 2.63
C LYS A 55 19.07 -33.74 2.40
N ILE A 56 18.66 -33.84 1.14
CA ILE A 56 17.68 -34.81 0.70
C ILE A 56 18.37 -36.18 0.61
N ALA A 57 17.79 -37.17 1.28
CA ALA A 57 18.29 -38.53 1.36
C ALA A 57 18.15 -39.28 0.03
N ARG A 58 18.99 -40.31 -0.16
CA ARG A 58 19.04 -41.09 -1.41
C ARG A 58 17.81 -41.96 -1.66
N ASN A 59 16.99 -42.19 -0.63
CA ASN A 59 15.76 -42.99 -0.70
C ASN A 59 14.54 -42.16 -1.17
N LEU A 60 14.76 -40.98 -1.76
CA LEU A 60 13.67 -40.18 -2.31
C LEU A 60 12.98 -40.93 -3.46
N PRO A 61 11.64 -41.07 -3.44
CA PRO A 61 10.92 -41.66 -4.56
C PRO A 61 11.07 -40.83 -5.84
N PRO A 62 11.21 -41.45 -7.04
CA PRO A 62 11.43 -40.73 -8.30
C PRO A 62 10.34 -39.72 -8.67
N GLU A 63 9.11 -39.90 -8.18
CA GLU A 63 7.98 -38.97 -8.39
C GLU A 63 8.23 -37.56 -7.82
N TYR A 64 9.12 -37.43 -6.83
CA TYR A 64 9.52 -36.13 -6.27
C TYR A 64 10.75 -35.53 -6.97
N GLY A 65 11.32 -36.22 -7.96
CA GLY A 65 12.45 -35.76 -8.76
C GLY A 65 13.79 -36.41 -8.41
N ASN A 66 14.87 -35.85 -8.98
CA ASN A 66 16.22 -36.38 -8.85
C ASN A 66 16.93 -35.81 -7.61
N VAL A 67 17.40 -36.69 -6.72
CA VAL A 67 18.09 -36.30 -5.47
C VAL A 67 19.30 -35.40 -5.70
N LYS A 68 20.09 -35.64 -6.75
CA LYS A 68 21.28 -34.84 -7.06
C LYS A 68 20.88 -33.43 -7.48
N ASP A 69 19.92 -33.31 -8.40
CA ASP A 69 19.48 -32.02 -8.93
C ASP A 69 18.80 -31.18 -7.86
N LEU A 70 17.95 -31.80 -7.02
CA LEU A 70 17.28 -31.11 -5.92
C LEU A 70 18.27 -30.61 -4.85
N ASN A 71 19.28 -31.41 -4.49
CA ASN A 71 20.32 -30.97 -3.55
C ASN A 71 21.21 -29.87 -4.15
N THR A 72 21.50 -29.93 -5.46
CA THR A 72 22.18 -28.82 -6.16
C THR A 72 21.33 -27.55 -6.11
N ARG A 73 20.04 -27.63 -6.46
CA ARG A 73 19.10 -26.50 -6.41
C ARG A 73 19.00 -25.91 -5.00
N LEU A 74 18.88 -26.75 -3.97
CA LEU A 74 18.85 -26.31 -2.57
C LEU A 74 20.15 -25.59 -2.18
N THR A 75 21.30 -26.09 -2.64
CA THR A 75 22.60 -25.45 -2.38
C THR A 75 22.69 -24.08 -3.05
N SER A 76 22.27 -23.95 -4.32
CA SER A 76 22.21 -22.67 -5.01
C SER A 76 21.29 -21.66 -4.30
N GLN A 77 20.13 -22.10 -3.82
CA GLN A 77 19.23 -21.23 -3.06
C GLN A 77 19.81 -20.82 -1.70
N LEU A 78 20.56 -21.69 -1.01
CA LEU A 78 21.28 -21.30 0.21
C LEU A 78 22.29 -20.18 -0.08
N THR A 79 23.09 -20.31 -1.15
CA THR A 79 24.03 -19.25 -1.57
C THR A 79 23.31 -17.96 -1.94
N LEU A 80 22.20 -18.04 -2.67
CA LEU A 80 21.37 -16.88 -3.00
C LEU A 80 20.88 -16.16 -1.73
N VAL A 81 20.40 -16.89 -0.73
CA VAL A 81 19.99 -16.31 0.56
C VAL A 81 21.16 -15.62 1.25
N GLU A 82 22.34 -16.23 1.26
CA GLU A 82 23.55 -15.58 1.82
C GLU A 82 23.89 -14.27 1.10
N ASP A 83 23.75 -14.23 -0.23
CA ASP A 83 24.05 -13.02 -1.00
C ASP A 83 23.01 -11.91 -0.78
N ILE A 84 21.72 -12.25 -0.63
CA ILE A 84 20.69 -11.29 -0.22
C ILE A 84 20.99 -10.75 1.20
N ILE A 85 21.44 -11.59 2.12
CA ILE A 85 21.83 -11.16 3.47
C ILE A 85 23.04 -10.21 3.40
N LYS A 86 24.09 -10.56 2.64
CA LYS A 86 25.26 -9.69 2.42
C LYS A 86 24.84 -8.34 1.84
N TYR A 87 23.92 -8.33 0.88
CA TYR A 87 23.38 -7.10 0.32
C TYR A 87 22.71 -6.24 1.41
N ALA A 88 21.84 -6.84 2.22
CA ALA A 88 21.16 -6.16 3.33
C ALA A 88 22.14 -5.59 4.37
N GLU A 89 23.23 -6.32 4.68
CA GLU A 89 24.28 -5.86 5.58
C GLU A 89 25.05 -4.66 5.03
N ARG A 90 25.47 -4.71 3.75
CA ARG A 90 26.17 -3.59 3.09
C ARG A 90 25.33 -2.32 3.06
N ARG A 91 24.00 -2.46 2.95
CA ARG A 91 23.03 -1.36 2.95
C ARG A 91 22.55 -0.95 4.35
N ASN A 92 23.07 -1.58 5.42
CA ASN A 92 22.64 -1.35 6.81
C ASN A 92 21.12 -1.48 7.02
N VAL A 93 20.48 -2.44 6.37
CA VAL A 93 19.03 -2.65 6.49
C VAL A 93 18.67 -3.03 7.95
N PRO A 94 17.76 -2.29 8.62
CA PRO A 94 17.45 -2.54 10.04
C PRO A 94 16.81 -3.92 10.29
N ASP A 95 15.80 -4.28 9.50
CA ASP A 95 15.11 -5.58 9.59
C ASP A 95 15.51 -6.48 8.42
N LYS A 96 16.66 -7.14 8.59
CA LYS A 96 17.22 -8.07 7.59
C LYS A 96 16.31 -9.27 7.35
N GLY A 97 15.61 -9.75 8.39
CA GLY A 97 14.69 -10.87 8.27
C GLY A 97 13.55 -10.55 7.29
N LYS A 98 12.88 -9.41 7.51
CA LYS A 98 11.82 -8.93 6.61
C LYS A 98 12.36 -8.62 5.21
N PHE A 99 13.54 -8.00 5.11
CA PHE A 99 14.17 -7.73 3.82
C PHE A 99 14.39 -8.99 3.00
N VAL A 100 15.06 -10.00 3.59
CA VAL A 100 15.31 -11.28 2.92
C VAL A 100 13.98 -11.94 2.55
N LYS A 101 12.97 -11.89 3.42
CA LYS A 101 11.64 -12.46 3.12
C LYS A 101 10.96 -11.83 1.91
N ASN A 102 11.11 -10.51 1.74
CA ASN A 102 10.45 -9.78 0.68
C ASN A 102 11.09 -10.02 -0.68
N TYR A 103 12.42 -10.08 -0.73
CA TYR A 103 13.15 -10.16 -1.99
C TYR A 103 13.55 -11.57 -2.41
N TYR A 104 13.65 -12.51 -1.47
CA TYR A 104 13.98 -13.88 -1.81
C TYR A 104 12.88 -14.55 -2.64
N LYS A 105 13.30 -15.11 -3.78
CA LYS A 105 12.56 -16.08 -4.58
C LYS A 105 13.53 -17.17 -5.04
N PRO A 106 13.11 -18.44 -5.15
CA PRO A 106 13.99 -19.56 -5.56
C PRO A 106 14.76 -19.34 -6.86
N ASP A 107 14.21 -18.51 -7.74
CA ASP A 107 14.60 -18.19 -9.11
C ASP A 107 15.07 -16.73 -9.26
N LEU A 108 15.29 -16.01 -8.15
CA LEU A 108 15.82 -14.65 -8.19
C LEU A 108 17.22 -14.62 -8.83
N ASP A 109 17.37 -13.78 -9.86
CA ASP A 109 18.69 -13.37 -10.34
C ASP A 109 19.29 -12.34 -9.37
N ILE A 110 20.36 -12.72 -8.67
CA ILE A 110 21.03 -11.87 -7.69
C ILE A 110 21.54 -10.55 -8.29
N TYR A 111 21.89 -10.53 -9.58
CA TYR A 111 22.38 -9.31 -10.24
C TYR A 111 21.26 -8.28 -10.45
N SER A 112 19.99 -8.72 -10.49
CA SER A 112 18.82 -7.85 -10.58
C SER A 112 18.37 -7.25 -9.24
N LEU A 113 18.91 -7.75 -8.10
CA LEU A 113 18.44 -7.37 -6.77
C LEU A 113 18.53 -5.85 -6.49
N ASP A 114 19.60 -5.19 -6.94
CA ASP A 114 19.79 -3.75 -6.70
C ASP A 114 18.72 -2.92 -7.43
N GLU A 115 18.38 -3.28 -8.67
CA GLU A 115 17.34 -2.63 -9.45
C GLU A 115 15.95 -2.88 -8.86
N LEU A 116 15.66 -4.11 -8.45
CA LEU A 116 14.40 -4.46 -7.77
C LEU A 116 14.19 -3.63 -6.51
N VAL A 117 15.23 -3.52 -5.65
CA VAL A 117 15.14 -2.73 -4.42
C VAL A 117 14.90 -1.25 -4.71
N LYS A 118 15.58 -0.67 -5.70
CA LYS A 118 15.38 0.73 -6.10
C LYS A 118 13.97 0.99 -6.63
N ASN A 119 13.43 0.07 -7.43
CA ASN A 119 12.08 0.18 -7.98
C ASN A 119 11.03 0.12 -6.86
N ASP A 120 11.16 -0.82 -5.92
CA ASP A 120 10.30 -0.93 -4.75
C ASP A 120 10.35 0.32 -3.84
N GLU A 121 11.53 0.93 -3.67
CA GLU A 121 11.70 2.18 -2.93
C GLU A 121 11.03 3.35 -3.64
N GLN A 122 11.22 3.48 -4.95
CA GLN A 122 10.59 4.53 -5.75
C GLN A 122 9.07 4.40 -5.77
N GLU A 123 8.54 3.18 -5.89
CA GLU A 123 7.11 2.92 -5.89
C GLU A 123 6.48 3.34 -4.55
N LYS A 124 7.14 3.05 -3.41
CA LYS A 124 6.68 3.50 -2.09
C LYS A 124 6.62 5.02 -2.00
N VAL A 125 7.63 5.72 -2.53
CA VAL A 125 7.63 7.19 -2.56
C VAL A 125 6.46 7.73 -3.39
N VAL A 126 6.20 7.16 -4.57
CA VAL A 126 5.07 7.55 -5.42
C VAL A 126 3.74 7.29 -4.70
N GLN A 127 3.57 6.11 -4.10
CA GLN A 127 2.37 5.75 -3.33
C GLN A 127 2.17 6.70 -2.14
N GLU A 128 3.22 7.10 -1.43
CA GLU A 128 3.13 8.08 -0.34
C GLU A 128 2.74 9.48 -0.84
N ILE A 129 3.28 9.91 -2.00
CA ILE A 129 2.91 11.18 -2.63
C ILE A 129 1.43 11.15 -3.04
N GLU A 130 0.97 10.08 -3.69
CA GLU A 130 -0.41 9.92 -4.12
C GLU A 130 -1.36 9.84 -2.93
N LYS A 131 -0.97 9.14 -1.86
CA LYS A 131 -1.73 9.09 -0.62
C LYS A 131 -1.84 10.48 0.01
N LYS A 132 -0.75 11.25 0.09
CA LYS A 132 -0.77 12.64 0.59
C LYS A 132 -1.63 13.55 -0.29
N LYS A 133 -1.55 13.40 -1.63
CA LYS A 133 -2.41 14.14 -2.57
C LYS A 133 -3.88 13.81 -2.34
N THR A 134 -4.22 12.54 -2.15
CA THR A 134 -5.60 12.10 -1.86
C THR A 134 -6.07 12.61 -0.51
N GLU A 135 -5.19 12.62 0.50
CA GLU A 135 -5.48 13.21 1.81
C GLU A 135 -5.70 14.72 1.72
N LEU A 136 -5.03 15.44 0.82
CA LEU A 136 -5.21 16.87 0.61
C LEU A 136 -6.25 17.23 -0.45
N ASP A 137 -6.87 16.24 -1.10
CA ASP A 137 -7.96 16.47 -2.04
C ASP A 137 -9.14 17.11 -1.31
N VAL A 138 -9.63 18.22 -1.85
CA VAL A 138 -10.70 19.02 -1.26
C VAL A 138 -11.97 18.18 -1.07
N PHE A 139 -12.32 17.37 -2.07
CA PHE A 139 -13.55 16.58 -2.05
C PHE A 139 -13.47 15.40 -1.09
N HIS A 140 -12.31 14.75 -1.01
CA HIS A 140 -12.00 13.74 -0.01
C HIS A 140 -12.09 14.32 1.41
N GLN A 141 -11.52 15.51 1.63
CA GLN A 141 -11.60 16.21 2.91
C GLN A 141 -13.02 16.62 3.30
N ILE A 142 -13.87 16.96 2.32
CA ILE A 142 -15.31 17.19 2.53
C ILE A 142 -15.99 15.89 2.96
N ASP A 143 -15.69 14.73 2.35
CA ASP A 143 -16.26 13.44 2.76
C ASP A 143 -15.85 13.07 4.19
N LEU A 144 -14.56 13.22 4.52
CA LEU A 144 -14.06 13.02 5.88
C LEU A 144 -14.73 13.98 6.87
N TYR A 145 -14.98 15.23 6.47
CA TYR A 145 -15.74 16.18 7.29
C TYR A 145 -17.16 15.67 7.56
N ILE A 146 -17.89 15.27 6.52
CA ILE A 146 -19.26 14.74 6.61
C ILE A 146 -19.31 13.53 7.55
N ILE A 147 -18.41 12.56 7.38
CA ILE A 147 -18.31 11.37 8.25
C ILE A 147 -18.10 11.80 9.70
N SER A 148 -17.15 12.70 9.96
CA SER A 148 -16.83 13.17 11.31
C SER A 148 -17.98 13.92 12.00
N LYS A 149 -18.89 14.50 11.20
CA LYS A 149 -20.06 15.24 11.69
C LYS A 149 -21.30 14.37 11.84
N THR A 150 -21.43 13.27 11.12
CA THR A 150 -22.65 12.45 11.08
C THR A 150 -23.19 12.04 12.46
N LYS A 151 -22.32 11.83 13.46
CA LYS A 151 -22.73 11.50 14.85
C LYS A 151 -22.85 12.70 15.80
N LYS A 152 -22.52 13.92 15.36
CA LYS A 152 -22.35 15.12 16.19
C LYS A 152 -23.31 16.26 15.85
N VAL A 153 -24.04 16.17 14.73
CA VAL A 153 -24.95 17.22 14.26
C VAL A 153 -26.29 16.60 13.85
N SER A 154 -27.27 17.45 13.54
CA SER A 154 -28.59 16.99 13.10
C SER A 154 -28.49 16.13 11.84
N LYS A 155 -29.48 15.22 11.68
CA LYS A 155 -29.51 14.20 10.60
C LYS A 155 -29.42 14.81 9.19
N ASP A 156 -29.85 16.06 9.02
CA ASP A 156 -29.86 16.74 7.72
C ASP A 156 -28.52 17.40 7.36
N MET A 157 -27.66 17.71 8.33
CA MET A 157 -26.40 18.42 8.07
C MET A 157 -25.45 17.64 7.13
N PRO A 158 -25.27 16.31 7.25
CA PRO A 158 -24.54 15.53 6.25
C PRO A 158 -25.06 15.76 4.83
N ARG A 159 -26.38 15.82 4.63
CA ARG A 159 -27.00 16.07 3.33
C ARG A 159 -26.70 17.48 2.83
N ILE A 160 -26.72 18.49 3.71
CA ILE A 160 -26.40 19.87 3.36
C ILE A 160 -24.96 19.98 2.83
N TYR A 161 -23.98 19.36 3.51
CA TYR A 161 -22.59 19.37 3.05
C TYR A 161 -22.38 18.56 1.76
N ARG A 162 -23.15 17.48 1.53
CA ARG A 162 -23.15 16.79 0.23
C ARG A 162 -23.66 17.70 -0.89
N ASN A 163 -24.74 18.45 -0.67
CA ASN A 163 -25.22 19.40 -1.68
C ASN A 163 -24.17 20.49 -1.98
N MET A 164 -23.50 21.02 -0.93
CA MET A 164 -22.39 21.96 -1.11
C MET A 164 -21.26 21.34 -1.95
N LYS A 165 -20.90 20.07 -1.69
CA LYS A 165 -19.93 19.33 -2.51
C LYS A 165 -20.36 19.22 -3.97
N ASP A 166 -21.64 18.91 -4.22
CA ASP A 166 -22.19 18.80 -5.58
C ASP A 166 -22.12 20.13 -6.34
N HIS A 167 -22.34 21.26 -5.64
CA HIS A 167 -22.20 22.60 -6.22
C HIS A 167 -20.75 22.92 -6.61
N LEU A 168 -19.79 22.57 -5.75
CA LEU A 168 -18.36 22.72 -6.06
C LEU A 168 -17.93 21.85 -7.24
N LEU A 169 -18.41 20.61 -7.32
CA LEU A 169 -18.14 19.73 -8.47
C LEU A 169 -18.73 20.28 -9.76
N ALA A 170 -19.94 20.86 -9.70
CA ALA A 170 -20.56 21.49 -10.86
C ALA A 170 -19.79 22.74 -11.31
N TYR A 171 -19.32 23.56 -10.38
CA TYR A 171 -18.47 24.71 -10.68
C TYR A 171 -17.14 24.28 -11.30
N GLN A 172 -16.48 23.27 -10.71
CA GLN A 172 -15.24 22.70 -11.23
C GLN A 172 -15.40 22.26 -12.69
N ALA A 173 -16.51 21.58 -13.01
CA ALA A 173 -16.82 21.16 -14.37
C ALA A 173 -17.15 22.33 -15.31
N ALA A 174 -17.83 23.38 -14.83
CA ALA A 174 -18.19 24.54 -15.64
C ALA A 174 -16.96 25.39 -16.00
N ARG A 175 -16.02 25.55 -15.06
CA ARG A 175 -14.80 26.34 -15.24
C ARG A 175 -13.61 25.55 -15.77
N GLN A 176 -13.72 24.22 -15.85
CA GLN A 176 -12.63 23.31 -16.27
C GLN A 176 -11.33 23.49 -15.46
N ILE A 177 -11.48 23.80 -14.17
CA ILE A 177 -10.36 23.96 -13.24
C ILE A 177 -10.27 22.73 -12.33
N SER A 178 -9.18 22.59 -11.57
CA SER A 178 -9.10 21.64 -10.46
C SER A 178 -9.15 22.41 -9.15
N LEU A 179 -10.17 22.16 -8.32
CA LEU A 179 -10.30 22.82 -7.03
C LEU A 179 -9.33 22.21 -6.01
N THR A 180 -8.36 23.00 -5.59
CA THR A 180 -7.47 22.71 -4.46
C THR A 180 -7.72 23.71 -3.34
N PHE A 181 -7.18 23.48 -2.14
CA PHE A 181 -7.34 24.44 -1.06
C PHE A 181 -6.74 25.83 -1.35
N GLU A 182 -5.72 25.90 -2.21
CA GLU A 182 -5.09 27.16 -2.64
C GLU A 182 -5.97 27.94 -3.62
N THR A 183 -6.87 27.27 -4.35
CA THR A 183 -7.79 27.95 -5.26
C THR A 183 -8.90 28.73 -4.56
N PHE A 184 -9.09 28.54 -3.25
CA PHE A 184 -10.12 29.25 -2.48
C PHE A 184 -9.69 30.68 -2.12
N THR A 185 -9.56 31.52 -3.15
CA THR A 185 -9.25 32.94 -3.05
C THR A 185 -10.51 33.82 -3.02
N LEU A 186 -10.34 35.13 -2.90
CA LEU A 186 -11.43 36.09 -3.04
C LEU A 186 -12.05 36.03 -4.44
N ASP A 187 -11.22 35.92 -5.48
CA ASP A 187 -11.68 35.81 -6.87
C ASP A 187 -12.53 34.55 -7.08
N PHE A 188 -12.10 33.41 -6.51
CA PHE A 188 -12.93 32.21 -6.50
C PHE A 188 -14.28 32.46 -5.82
N TYR A 189 -14.30 33.17 -4.69
CA TYR A 189 -15.55 33.43 -3.99
C TYR A 189 -16.51 34.26 -4.86
N GLU A 190 -16.02 35.30 -5.51
CA GLU A 190 -16.84 36.16 -6.39
C GLU A 190 -17.38 35.37 -7.59
N ASP A 191 -16.52 34.64 -8.30
CA ASP A 191 -16.94 33.83 -9.46
C ASP A 191 -17.84 32.65 -9.05
N PHE A 192 -17.57 32.02 -7.91
CA PHE A 192 -18.42 30.92 -7.42
C PHE A 192 -19.82 31.42 -7.04
N VAL A 193 -19.93 32.61 -6.42
CA VAL A 193 -21.23 33.22 -6.12
C VAL A 193 -21.99 33.57 -7.38
N ASP A 194 -21.31 34.15 -8.39
CA ASP A 194 -21.89 34.47 -9.68
C ASP A 194 -22.39 33.21 -10.40
N PHE A 195 -21.55 32.19 -10.50
CA PHE A 195 -21.89 30.87 -11.05
C PHE A 195 -23.13 30.26 -10.37
N LEU A 196 -23.18 30.24 -9.04
CA LEU A 196 -24.33 29.68 -8.31
C LEU A 196 -25.61 30.48 -8.55
N SER A 197 -25.50 31.78 -8.79
CA SER A 197 -26.63 32.68 -8.96
C SER A 197 -27.18 32.67 -10.39
N HIS A 198 -26.30 32.53 -11.39
CA HIS A 198 -26.66 32.82 -12.79
C HIS A 198 -26.39 31.67 -13.77
N GLU A 199 -25.59 30.67 -13.41
CA GLU A 199 -25.17 29.63 -14.36
C GLU A 199 -25.51 28.21 -13.90
N TYR A 200 -25.61 27.97 -12.59
CA TYR A 200 -25.85 26.64 -12.06
C TYR A 200 -27.20 26.07 -12.50
N VAL A 201 -27.17 24.97 -13.27
CA VAL A 201 -28.38 24.27 -13.72
C VAL A 201 -28.86 23.27 -12.66
N GLN A 202 -30.10 23.45 -12.18
CA GLN A 202 -30.69 22.58 -11.16
C GLN A 202 -31.07 21.19 -11.72
N ARG A 203 -30.23 20.19 -11.48
CA ARG A 203 -30.34 18.82 -12.05
C ARG A 203 -31.62 18.03 -11.72
N ARG A 204 -32.36 18.38 -10.67
CA ARG A 204 -33.50 17.58 -10.17
C ARG A 204 -34.87 18.05 -10.69
N ARG A 205 -34.91 19.07 -11.55
CA ARG A 205 -36.16 19.65 -12.08
C ARG A 205 -36.42 19.12 -13.49
N LYS A 206 -37.69 18.82 -13.81
CA LYS A 206 -38.11 18.45 -15.18
C LYS A 206 -37.89 19.58 -16.19
N VAL A 207 -37.97 20.82 -15.73
CA VAL A 207 -37.65 22.02 -16.50
C VAL A 207 -36.31 22.54 -15.99
N PRO A 208 -35.31 22.79 -16.86
CA PRO A 208 -34.03 23.31 -16.45
C PRO A 208 -34.23 24.72 -15.87
N ILE A 209 -33.99 24.86 -14.58
CA ILE A 209 -33.95 26.16 -13.90
C ILE A 209 -32.47 26.50 -13.73
N VAL A 210 -32.09 27.66 -14.24
CA VAL A 210 -30.75 28.22 -14.10
C VAL A 210 -30.71 29.12 -12.87
N GLY A 211 -29.64 29.00 -12.10
CA GLY A 211 -29.41 29.79 -10.90
C GLY A 211 -30.08 29.24 -9.65
N LEU A 212 -29.52 29.58 -8.50
CA LEU A 212 -30.06 29.28 -7.18
C LEU A 212 -30.68 30.54 -6.57
N LYS A 213 -31.65 30.34 -5.67
CA LYS A 213 -32.17 31.43 -4.84
C LYS A 213 -31.04 31.99 -3.96
N ILE A 214 -31.02 33.30 -3.76
CA ILE A 214 -30.03 34.02 -2.93
C ILE A 214 -29.83 33.35 -1.56
N ASN A 215 -30.91 32.96 -0.89
CA ASN A 215 -30.84 32.26 0.40
C ASN A 215 -30.09 30.92 0.33
N THR A 216 -30.20 30.20 -0.79
CA THR A 216 -29.49 28.92 -1.01
C THR A 216 -28.03 29.16 -1.33
N VAL A 217 -27.71 30.20 -2.13
CA VAL A 217 -26.32 30.62 -2.40
C VAL A 217 -25.62 30.96 -1.10
N GLY A 218 -26.23 31.85 -0.30
CA GLY A 218 -25.68 32.27 1.00
C GLY A 218 -25.46 31.08 1.95
N LYS A 219 -26.41 30.13 2.03
CA LYS A 219 -26.23 28.92 2.82
C LYS A 219 -25.06 28.06 2.33
N THR A 220 -24.94 27.87 1.02
CA THR A 220 -23.87 27.05 0.43
C THR A 220 -22.49 27.64 0.71
N VAL A 221 -22.32 28.94 0.50
CA VAL A 221 -21.12 29.70 0.83
C VAL A 221 -20.77 29.58 2.31
N ASN A 222 -21.76 29.76 3.19
CA ASN A 222 -21.50 29.73 4.62
C ASN A 222 -21.07 28.35 5.12
N GLN A 223 -21.55 27.28 4.48
CA GLN A 223 -21.09 25.92 4.76
C GLN A 223 -19.69 25.67 4.24
N LEU A 224 -19.35 26.19 3.06
CA LEU A 224 -17.99 26.12 2.54
C LEU A 224 -17.03 26.83 3.50
N ARG A 225 -17.35 28.05 3.91
CA ARG A 225 -16.59 28.80 4.92
C ARG A 225 -16.40 28.00 6.22
N THR A 226 -17.49 27.44 6.75
CA THR A 226 -17.45 26.63 7.98
C THR A 226 -16.55 25.39 7.84
N PHE A 227 -16.58 24.74 6.67
CA PHE A 227 -15.71 23.62 6.36
C PHE A 227 -14.24 24.06 6.30
N LEU A 228 -13.91 25.13 5.58
CA LEU A 228 -12.54 25.65 5.44
C LEU A 228 -11.95 26.05 6.79
N ILE A 229 -12.70 26.81 7.60
CA ILE A 229 -12.28 27.17 8.96
C ILE A 229 -12.02 25.91 9.81
N ASN A 230 -12.82 24.85 9.66
CA ASN A 230 -12.58 23.61 10.38
C ASN A 230 -11.29 22.91 9.96
N ARG A 231 -10.95 22.93 8.67
CA ARG A 231 -9.71 22.34 8.13
C ARG A 231 -8.49 23.14 8.57
N ALA A 232 -8.56 24.47 8.55
CA ALA A 232 -7.52 25.35 9.05
C ALA A 232 -7.27 25.17 10.55
N LYS A 233 -8.33 25.12 11.38
CA LYS A 233 -8.21 24.86 12.83
C LYS A 233 -7.60 23.49 13.16
N LYS A 234 -7.74 22.51 12.26
CA LYS A 234 -7.12 21.19 12.39
C LYS A 234 -5.70 21.13 11.81
N LYS A 235 -5.16 22.25 11.31
CA LYS A 235 -3.85 22.34 10.64
C LYS A 235 -3.72 21.40 9.43
N ILE A 236 -4.83 21.11 8.76
CA ILE A 236 -4.83 20.33 7.50
C ILE A 236 -4.48 21.25 6.32
N ILE A 237 -4.88 22.52 6.42
CA ILE A 237 -4.58 23.57 5.44
C ILE A 237 -3.96 24.77 6.17
N ALA A 238 -3.15 25.55 5.45
CA ALA A 238 -2.61 26.80 5.95
C ALA A 238 -3.74 27.81 6.20
N TYR A 239 -3.52 28.72 7.15
CA TYR A 239 -4.44 29.82 7.47
C TYR A 239 -4.13 31.03 6.59
#